data_AF-A0AAW5CXY4-F1
#
_entry.id   AF-A0AAW5CXY4-F1
#
_cell.length_a   1.000
_cell.length_b   1.000
_cell.length_c   1.000
_cell.angle_alpha   90.00
_cell.angle_beta   90.00
_cell.angle_gamma   90.00
#
_symmetry.space_group_name_H-M   'P 1'
#
loop_
_entity.id
_entity.type
_entity.pdbx_description
1 polymer ?
#
loop_
_entity_poly.entity_id
_entity_poly.type
_entity_poly.pdbx_seq_one_letter_code
_entity_poly.pdbx_strand_id
1 'polypeptide(L)'
;MMLSNKNINDATALVVHKRYFLNSQKELVDTQCPAVKVKLSEACVLDRNLFWATTKQYSKSSLNQIFNIIKAQSKALPPFEGVFFWRARNLSKSHFSIEYFVIPRDVYQLIPDSCEFILPLYCEVEDSNNWPLSLAHENSSQLSLSESQLLWFDLIGLRIKRSKPKRRERLSNRNLAYGLLAASGIAAITLTSYVFWNKMTLDSAKELNQAQVNESIDKRRQYNNQVDSVKELQQFLADNPNVLNKLAGLQLNVRDVLFERVTVIPKGVELRGVTVGSATDLLKQIVSSPGVKEAKFSGPVIKQKAGGEAFTIEVVWL
;
A
#
# COMPACT_ATOMS: atom_id res chain seq x y z
N MET A 1 5.85 -30.53 43.15
CA MET A 1 6.90 -29.49 43.06
C MET A 1 6.20 -28.16 42.77
N MET A 2 6.19 -27.25 43.75
CA MET A 2 5.40 -26.01 43.69
C MET A 2 5.92 -25.08 42.59
N LEU A 3 5.06 -24.73 41.62
CA LEU A 3 5.27 -23.65 40.65
C LEU A 3 5.15 -22.27 41.33
N SER A 4 5.87 -22.06 42.43
CA SER A 4 5.75 -20.86 43.27
C SER A 4 6.48 -19.63 42.70
N ASN A 5 7.18 -19.73 41.55
CA ASN A 5 8.01 -18.60 41.13
C ASN A 5 8.30 -18.55 39.62
N LYS A 6 7.32 -18.89 38.77
CA LYS A 6 7.41 -18.55 37.35
C LYS A 6 6.66 -17.24 37.15
N ASN A 7 7.42 -16.16 37.02
CA ASN A 7 6.92 -14.81 36.81
C ASN A 7 6.31 -14.73 35.40
N ILE A 8 5.02 -15.02 35.26
CA ILE A 8 4.36 -15.04 33.95
C ILE A 8 3.87 -13.64 33.57
N ASN A 9 4.82 -12.72 33.40
CA ASN A 9 4.56 -11.35 32.98
C ASN A 9 4.43 -11.28 31.45
N ASP A 10 3.18 -11.35 30.97
CA ASP A 10 2.80 -11.11 29.58
C ASP A 10 1.89 -9.88 29.48
N ALA A 11 1.70 -9.31 28.29
CA ALA A 11 0.75 -8.21 28.09
C ALA A 11 -0.68 -8.56 28.56
N THR A 12 -1.06 -9.84 28.55
CA THR A 12 -2.32 -10.35 29.11
C THR A 12 -2.39 -10.34 30.63
N ALA A 13 -1.27 -10.25 31.34
CA ALA A 13 -1.21 -10.21 32.81
C ALA A 13 -1.85 -8.93 33.39
N LEU A 14 -2.10 -7.90 32.56
CA LEU A 14 -2.84 -6.70 32.95
C LEU A 14 -4.36 -6.88 32.94
N VAL A 15 -4.88 -7.96 32.33
CA VAL A 15 -6.31 -8.15 32.03
C VAL A 15 -6.84 -9.49 32.53
N VAL A 16 -6.00 -10.53 32.53
CA VAL A 16 -6.38 -11.92 32.82
C VAL A 16 -5.64 -12.40 34.06
N HIS A 17 -6.39 -12.77 35.10
CA HIS A 17 -5.83 -13.34 36.33
C HIS A 17 -5.64 -14.85 36.16
N LYS A 18 -4.39 -15.31 36.21
CA LYS A 18 -4.01 -16.73 36.19
C LYS A 18 -4.21 -17.27 37.61
N ARG A 19 -5.30 -17.99 37.84
CA ARG A 19 -5.72 -18.43 39.19
C ARG A 19 -5.51 -19.92 39.42
N TYR A 20 -5.67 -20.73 38.38
CA TYR A 20 -5.61 -22.18 38.52
C TYR A 20 -4.56 -22.77 37.60
N PHE A 21 -3.82 -23.76 38.09
CA PHE A 21 -2.90 -24.59 37.35
C PHE A 21 -3.34 -26.06 37.45
N LEU A 22 -3.57 -26.71 36.31
CA LEU A 22 -3.87 -28.14 36.25
C LEU A 22 -2.57 -28.89 35.94
N ASN A 23 -2.11 -29.71 36.87
CA ASN A 23 -0.86 -30.48 36.72
C ASN A 23 -1.05 -31.76 35.89
N SER A 24 0.06 -32.36 35.43
CA SER A 24 0.07 -33.64 34.72
C SER A 24 -0.62 -34.80 35.48
N GLN A 25 -0.76 -34.73 36.81
CA GLN A 25 -1.54 -35.68 37.62
C GLN A 25 -3.05 -35.40 37.66
N LYS A 26 -3.56 -34.41 36.92
CA LYS A 26 -4.97 -33.94 36.90
C LYS A 26 -5.44 -33.28 38.21
N GLU A 27 -4.53 -32.82 39.05
CA GLU A 27 -4.84 -32.07 40.26
C GLU A 27 -4.83 -30.55 39.98
N LEU A 28 -5.81 -29.87 40.55
CA LEU A 28 -5.99 -28.42 40.44
C LEU A 28 -5.24 -27.71 41.57
N VAL A 29 -4.26 -26.90 41.23
CA VAL A 29 -3.46 -26.11 42.17
C VAL A 29 -3.78 -24.63 41.99
N ASP A 30 -4.05 -23.91 43.09
CA ASP A 30 -4.21 -22.45 43.07
C ASP A 30 -2.83 -21.79 42.87
N THR A 31 -2.70 -20.95 41.85
CA THR A 31 -1.45 -20.25 41.56
C THR A 31 -1.34 -19.02 42.46
N GLN A 32 -0.26 -18.92 43.24
CA GLN A 32 0.07 -17.75 44.09
C GLN A 32 0.48 -16.50 43.29
N CYS A 33 -0.15 -16.24 42.14
CA CYS A 33 0.12 -15.05 41.35
C CYS A 33 -0.55 -13.83 42.01
N PRO A 34 0.12 -12.66 42.08
CA PRO A 34 -0.47 -11.45 42.63
C PRO A 34 -1.69 -11.02 41.80
N ALA A 35 -2.77 -10.66 42.49
CA ALA A 35 -4.00 -10.21 41.86
C ALA A 35 -3.75 -8.98 40.97
N VAL A 36 -4.27 -9.02 39.75
CA VAL A 36 -4.13 -7.95 38.75
C VAL A 36 -4.92 -6.72 39.19
N LYS A 37 -4.37 -5.51 38.98
CA LYS A 37 -5.03 -4.23 39.33
C LYS A 37 -6.41 -4.04 38.69
N VAL A 38 -6.66 -4.66 37.53
CA VAL A 38 -7.96 -4.66 36.84
C VAL A 38 -8.31 -6.10 36.46
N LYS A 39 -9.15 -6.74 37.27
CA LYS A 39 -9.60 -8.12 37.03
C LYS A 39 -10.75 -8.13 36.01
N LEU A 40 -10.45 -8.36 34.74
CA LEU A 40 -11.46 -8.53 33.69
C LEU A 40 -11.89 -9.99 33.52
N SER A 41 -11.00 -10.96 33.76
CA SER A 41 -11.31 -12.39 33.60
C SER A 41 -10.33 -13.31 34.37
N GLU A 42 -10.72 -14.58 34.57
CA GLU A 42 -9.85 -15.62 35.15
C GLU A 42 -9.43 -16.63 34.08
N ALA A 43 -8.19 -17.13 34.15
CA ALA A 43 -7.66 -18.18 33.30
C ALA A 43 -7.14 -19.39 34.08
N CYS A 44 -7.30 -20.57 33.47
CA CYS A 44 -6.68 -21.81 33.91
C CYS A 44 -5.47 -22.14 33.03
N VAL A 45 -4.33 -22.39 33.64
CA VAL A 45 -3.09 -22.78 32.99
C VAL A 45 -3.03 -24.31 32.96
N LEU A 46 -2.77 -24.88 31.79
CA LEU A 46 -2.73 -26.34 31.59
C LEU A 46 -1.31 -26.83 31.31
N ASP A 47 -0.93 -27.92 31.96
CA ASP A 47 0.31 -28.64 31.70
C ASP A 47 0.29 -29.34 30.32
N ARG A 48 1.47 -29.48 29.70
CA ARG A 48 1.65 -29.97 28.32
C ARG A 48 1.10 -31.37 28.08
N ASN A 49 1.16 -32.23 29.10
CA ASN A 49 0.71 -33.62 29.05
C ASN A 49 -0.82 -33.77 29.04
N LEU A 50 -1.56 -32.69 29.24
CA LEU A 50 -3.02 -32.69 29.35
C LEU A 50 -3.73 -32.28 28.06
N PHE A 51 -2.98 -31.88 27.03
CA PHE A 51 -3.53 -31.46 25.75
C PHE A 51 -2.65 -31.90 24.59
N TRP A 52 -3.29 -32.10 23.46
CA TRP A 52 -2.61 -32.30 22.19
C TRP A 52 -2.44 -30.95 21.49
N ALA A 53 -1.26 -30.70 20.91
CA ALA A 53 -0.97 -29.46 20.18
C ALA A 53 -0.39 -29.78 18.80
N THR A 54 -0.76 -28.99 17.80
CA THR A 54 -0.12 -29.00 16.49
C THR A 54 -0.02 -27.60 15.93
N THR A 55 1.07 -27.31 15.21
CA THR A 55 1.29 -26.02 14.55
C THR A 55 1.28 -26.23 13.05
N LYS A 56 0.45 -25.47 12.34
CA LYS A 56 0.42 -25.44 10.89
C LYS A 56 0.80 -24.07 10.37
N GLN A 57 1.70 -24.05 9.40
CA GLN A 57 2.11 -22.83 8.71
C GLN A 57 1.32 -22.68 7.41
N TYR A 58 0.90 -21.46 7.14
CA TYR A 58 0.16 -21.10 5.92
C TYR A 58 0.84 -19.95 5.21
N SER A 59 0.82 -20.02 3.88
CA SER A 59 1.14 -18.89 3.03
C SER A 59 0.02 -17.85 3.06
N LYS A 60 0.41 -16.57 2.91
CA LYS A 60 -0.41 -15.35 2.86
C LYS A 60 -1.90 -15.61 2.66
N SER A 61 -2.71 -15.33 3.69
CA SER A 61 -4.17 -15.38 3.63
C SER A 61 -4.78 -14.16 4.30
N SER A 62 -5.96 -13.73 3.83
CA SER A 62 -6.74 -12.65 4.45
C SER A 62 -7.32 -13.10 5.81
N LEU A 63 -7.62 -12.17 6.72
CA LEU A 63 -8.22 -12.49 8.03
C LEU A 63 -9.50 -13.35 7.89
N ASN A 64 -10.30 -13.13 6.85
CA ASN A 64 -11.49 -13.95 6.57
C ASN A 64 -11.14 -15.39 6.18
N GLN A 65 -10.05 -15.59 5.43
CA GLN A 65 -9.55 -16.91 5.09
C GLN A 65 -9.02 -17.65 6.32
N ILE A 66 -8.41 -16.94 7.29
CA ILE A 66 -7.99 -17.54 8.58
C ILE A 66 -9.18 -18.17 9.29
N PHE A 67 -10.32 -17.47 9.42
CA PHE A 67 -11.53 -18.03 10.04
C PHE A 67 -12.07 -19.24 9.27
N ASN A 68 -12.06 -19.21 7.94
CA ASN A 68 -12.51 -20.33 7.12
C ASN A 68 -11.58 -21.55 7.26
N ILE A 69 -10.27 -21.33 7.30
CA ILE A 69 -9.27 -22.38 7.54
C ILE A 69 -9.48 -22.99 8.92
N ILE A 70 -9.62 -22.18 9.97
CA ILE A 70 -9.87 -22.67 11.34
C ILE A 70 -11.15 -23.50 11.39
N LYS A 71 -12.23 -23.04 10.75
CA LYS A 71 -13.52 -23.74 10.72
C LYS A 71 -13.49 -25.03 9.90
N ALA A 72 -12.73 -25.06 8.81
CA ALA A 72 -12.54 -26.28 8.01
C ALA A 72 -11.69 -27.29 8.77
N GLN A 73 -10.64 -26.82 9.45
CA GLN A 73 -9.72 -27.69 10.17
C GLN A 73 -10.28 -28.21 11.48
N SER A 74 -11.09 -27.43 12.21
CA SER A 74 -11.77 -27.94 13.40
C SER A 74 -12.71 -29.12 13.08
N LYS A 75 -13.17 -29.24 11.84
CA LYS A 75 -13.98 -30.39 11.36
C LYS A 75 -13.14 -31.58 10.91
N ALA A 76 -11.93 -31.35 10.39
CA ALA A 76 -11.11 -32.38 9.76
C ALA A 76 -10.02 -32.94 10.70
N LEU A 77 -9.63 -32.20 11.74
CA LEU A 77 -8.45 -32.50 12.54
C LEU A 77 -8.59 -33.50 13.71
N PRO A 78 -9.75 -33.80 14.33
CA PRO A 78 -9.70 -34.58 15.57
C PRO A 78 -9.76 -36.11 15.32
N PRO A 79 -8.68 -36.87 15.59
CA PRO A 79 -8.77 -38.31 15.84
C PRO A 79 -9.22 -38.62 17.29
N PHE A 80 -9.36 -37.61 18.17
CA PHE A 80 -9.66 -37.77 19.60
C PHE A 80 -10.94 -37.02 20.02
N GLU A 81 -11.68 -37.58 20.98
CA GLU A 81 -12.84 -36.92 21.60
C GLU A 81 -12.40 -35.81 22.55
N GLY A 82 -12.50 -34.55 22.12
CA GLY A 82 -12.04 -33.41 22.91
C GLY A 82 -12.67 -32.07 22.50
N VAL A 83 -12.32 -31.03 23.25
CA VAL A 83 -12.68 -29.63 22.95
C VAL A 83 -11.52 -28.95 22.25
N PHE A 84 -11.83 -28.25 21.16
CA PHE A 84 -10.86 -27.62 20.27
C PHE A 84 -10.66 -26.13 20.58
N PHE A 85 -9.40 -25.73 20.70
CA PHE A 85 -8.94 -24.36 20.87
C PHE A 85 -7.90 -24.03 19.81
N TRP A 86 -7.71 -22.74 19.54
CA TRP A 86 -6.74 -22.31 18.54
C TRP A 86 -6.08 -20.98 18.91
N ARG A 87 -4.93 -20.71 18.32
CA ARG A 87 -4.21 -19.44 18.44
C ARG A 87 -3.53 -19.12 17.11
N ALA A 88 -3.52 -17.84 16.72
CA ALA A 88 -2.82 -17.39 15.52
C ALA A 88 -1.52 -16.67 15.93
N ARG A 89 -0.38 -17.13 15.42
CA ARG A 89 0.94 -16.56 15.71
C ARG A 89 1.66 -16.14 14.43
N ASN A 90 2.72 -15.33 14.63
CA ASN A 90 3.65 -14.90 13.58
C ASN A 90 2.92 -14.32 12.35
N LEU A 91 1.99 -13.38 12.59
CA LEU A 91 1.28 -12.64 11.55
C LEU A 91 2.24 -11.72 10.78
N SER A 92 2.99 -12.30 9.84
CA SER A 92 3.92 -11.58 8.96
C SER A 92 3.26 -11.25 7.62
N LYS A 93 3.90 -10.40 6.81
CA LYS A 93 3.40 -10.05 5.46
C LYS A 93 3.37 -11.24 4.50
N SER A 94 4.12 -12.32 4.78
CA SER A 94 4.26 -13.48 3.89
C SER A 94 3.62 -14.76 4.44
N HIS A 95 3.73 -15.02 5.74
CA HIS A 95 3.32 -16.26 6.40
C HIS A 95 2.59 -15.99 7.71
N PHE A 96 1.72 -16.93 8.11
CA PHE A 96 1.14 -16.98 9.45
C PHE A 96 1.09 -18.44 9.93
N SER A 97 1.18 -18.64 11.24
CA SER A 97 1.01 -19.96 11.86
C SER A 97 -0.29 -20.01 12.64
N ILE A 98 -1.02 -21.12 12.52
CA ILE A 98 -2.13 -21.44 13.42
C ILE A 98 -1.74 -22.63 14.26
N GLU A 99 -1.92 -22.48 15.55
CA GLU A 99 -1.72 -23.50 16.55
C GLU A 99 -3.09 -24.02 16.98
N TYR A 100 -3.20 -25.32 17.02
CA TYR A 100 -4.43 -26.01 17.37
C TYR A 100 -4.18 -26.86 18.60
N PHE A 101 -5.10 -26.74 19.56
CA PHE A 101 -5.07 -27.47 20.81
C PHE A 101 -6.33 -28.30 20.94
N VAL A 102 -6.18 -29.58 21.26
CA VAL A 102 -7.28 -30.48 21.57
C VAL A 102 -7.12 -30.93 23.01
N ILE A 103 -8.10 -30.57 23.85
CA ILE A 103 -8.15 -30.94 25.26
C ILE A 103 -9.14 -32.10 25.39
N PRO A 104 -8.71 -33.28 25.88
CA PRO A 104 -9.61 -34.39 26.18
C PRO A 104 -10.79 -33.98 27.08
N ARG A 105 -11.97 -34.56 26.86
CA ARG A 105 -13.18 -34.16 27.60
C ARG A 105 -13.08 -34.37 29.12
N ASP A 106 -12.41 -35.44 29.54
CA ASP A 106 -12.15 -35.77 30.94
C ASP A 106 -11.31 -34.70 31.62
N VAL A 107 -10.29 -34.17 30.94
CA VAL A 107 -9.47 -33.06 31.42
C VAL A 107 -10.27 -31.75 31.42
N TYR A 108 -11.03 -31.48 30.37
CA TYR A 108 -11.81 -30.25 30.23
C TYR A 108 -12.88 -30.07 31.33
N GLN A 109 -13.44 -31.17 31.83
CA GLN A 109 -14.41 -31.15 32.95
C GLN A 109 -13.79 -30.76 34.29
N LEU A 110 -12.50 -30.96 34.48
CA LEU A 110 -11.78 -30.61 35.72
C LEU A 110 -11.50 -29.11 35.85
N ILE A 111 -11.65 -28.35 34.77
CA ILE A 111 -11.40 -26.91 34.75
C ILE A 111 -12.55 -26.19 35.48
N PRO A 112 -12.28 -25.32 36.47
CA PRO A 112 -13.32 -24.59 37.20
C PRO A 112 -14.23 -23.73 36.31
N ASP A 113 -15.50 -23.61 36.67
CA ASP A 113 -16.49 -22.75 35.98
C ASP A 113 -16.15 -21.27 36.04
N SER A 114 -15.30 -20.84 36.98
CA SER A 114 -14.90 -19.44 37.10
C SER A 114 -13.89 -19.01 36.03
N CYS A 115 -13.25 -19.96 35.33
CA CYS A 115 -12.30 -19.66 34.26
C CYS A 115 -13.01 -19.33 32.95
N GLU A 116 -12.64 -18.21 32.32
CA GLU A 116 -13.13 -17.84 30.99
C GLU A 116 -12.14 -18.20 29.87
N PHE A 117 -10.86 -18.40 30.21
CA PHE A 117 -9.78 -18.68 29.27
C PHE A 117 -8.92 -19.87 29.70
N ILE A 118 -8.35 -20.57 28.72
CA ILE A 118 -7.38 -21.65 28.93
C ILE A 118 -6.03 -21.23 28.35
N LEU A 119 -4.96 -21.39 29.13
CA LEU A 119 -3.60 -21.07 28.73
C LEU A 119 -2.76 -22.35 28.67
N PRO A 120 -2.50 -22.91 27.47
CA PRO A 120 -1.65 -24.09 27.33
C PRO A 120 -0.18 -23.72 27.59
N LEU A 121 0.50 -24.47 28.47
CA LEU A 121 1.95 -24.39 28.65
C LEU A 121 2.65 -25.31 27.66
N TYR A 122 3.37 -24.74 26.70
CA TYR A 122 4.21 -25.53 25.80
C TYR A 122 5.36 -24.70 25.23
N CYS A 123 6.44 -25.37 24.84
CA CYS A 123 7.60 -24.78 24.16
C CYS A 123 7.67 -25.28 22.71
N GLU A 124 7.69 -24.38 21.74
CA GLU A 124 7.65 -24.71 20.30
C GLU A 124 8.90 -25.49 19.82
N VAL A 125 10.05 -25.30 20.47
CA VAL A 125 11.34 -25.82 20.00
C VAL A 125 11.50 -27.32 20.28
N GLU A 126 11.04 -27.79 21.45
CA GLU A 126 11.20 -29.19 21.87
C GLU A 126 10.21 -30.14 21.17
N ASP A 127 9.01 -29.66 20.83
CA ASP A 127 7.94 -30.50 20.27
C ASP A 127 8.06 -30.79 18.76
N SER A 128 8.95 -30.11 18.05
CA SER A 128 9.23 -30.38 16.64
C SER A 128 9.84 -31.78 16.39
N ASN A 129 10.45 -32.37 17.42
CA ASN A 129 11.12 -33.67 17.37
C ASN A 129 10.26 -34.82 17.94
N ASN A 130 9.08 -34.54 18.49
CA ASN A 130 8.21 -35.55 19.10
C ASN A 130 7.13 -36.05 18.12
N TRP A 131 6.75 -37.33 18.26
CA TRP A 131 5.69 -37.91 17.43
C TRP A 131 4.37 -37.18 17.63
N PRO A 132 3.65 -36.83 16.55
CA PRO A 132 2.45 -35.98 16.59
C PRO A 132 1.24 -36.61 17.29
N LEU A 133 1.36 -37.80 17.89
CA LEU A 133 0.27 -38.48 18.61
C LEU A 133 0.65 -38.88 20.05
N SER A 134 1.84 -38.53 20.54
CA SER A 134 2.20 -38.80 21.94
C SER A 134 1.61 -37.74 22.87
N LEU A 135 0.95 -38.17 23.93
CA LEU A 135 0.54 -37.31 25.05
C LEU A 135 1.57 -37.30 26.19
N ALA A 136 2.41 -38.34 26.26
CA ALA A 136 3.46 -38.45 27.27
C ALA A 136 4.74 -37.76 26.78
N HIS A 137 5.10 -36.66 27.45
CA HIS A 137 6.37 -35.97 27.25
C HIS A 137 7.17 -36.14 28.54
N GLU A 138 8.39 -36.69 28.45
CA GLU A 138 9.26 -36.86 29.60
C GLU A 138 9.56 -35.50 30.25
N ASN A 139 9.61 -35.49 31.58
CA ASN A 139 9.73 -34.31 32.44
C ASN A 139 10.68 -33.25 31.88
N SER A 140 10.11 -32.27 31.19
CA SER A 140 10.76 -31.06 30.71
C SER A 140 11.08 -30.18 31.93
N SER A 141 12.21 -30.49 32.55
CA SER A 141 12.73 -29.88 33.78
C SER A 141 13.02 -28.38 33.64
N GLN A 142 12.83 -27.81 32.45
CA GLN A 142 13.04 -26.40 32.14
C GLN A 142 11.94 -25.85 31.19
N LEU A 143 10.66 -26.15 31.42
CA LEU A 143 9.58 -25.36 30.81
C LEU A 143 9.49 -23.97 31.46
N SER A 144 10.42 -23.06 31.16
CA SER A 144 10.08 -21.64 31.22
C SER A 144 9.04 -21.41 30.12
N LEU A 145 7.94 -20.71 30.45
CA LEU A 145 7.17 -20.03 29.42
C LEU A 145 8.16 -19.09 28.76
N SER A 146 8.79 -19.54 27.67
CA SER A 146 9.58 -18.66 26.82
C SER A 146 8.71 -17.45 26.56
N GLU A 147 9.25 -16.25 26.77
CA GLU A 147 8.65 -14.89 26.68
C GLU A 147 7.98 -14.61 25.32
N SER A 148 7.10 -15.50 24.90
CA SER A 148 6.25 -15.37 23.73
C SER A 148 5.05 -14.58 24.21
N GLN A 149 5.28 -13.27 24.30
CA GLN A 149 4.32 -12.25 24.69
C GLN A 149 2.94 -12.62 24.14
N LEU A 150 2.05 -13.10 25.02
CA LEU A 150 0.68 -13.43 24.64
C LEU A 150 0.03 -12.17 24.08
N LEU A 151 -0.38 -12.21 22.81
CA LEU A 151 -1.09 -11.11 22.18
C LEU A 151 -2.56 -11.19 22.58
N TRP A 152 -3.21 -10.04 22.74
CA TRP A 152 -4.63 -10.01 23.14
C TRP A 152 -5.56 -10.72 22.12
N PHE A 153 -5.15 -10.81 20.86
CA PHE A 153 -5.87 -11.57 19.83
C PHE A 153 -5.84 -13.09 20.05
N ASP A 154 -4.85 -13.60 20.78
CA ASP A 154 -4.73 -15.03 21.12
C ASP A 154 -5.89 -15.47 22.04
N LEU A 155 -6.39 -14.56 22.87
CA LEU A 155 -7.47 -14.83 23.83
C LEU A 155 -8.78 -15.23 23.15
N ILE A 156 -9.00 -14.80 21.91
CA ILE A 156 -10.25 -15.07 21.17
C ILE A 156 -10.41 -16.57 20.93
N GLY A 157 -9.34 -17.25 20.51
CA GLY A 157 -9.36 -18.68 20.20
C GLY A 157 -9.20 -19.60 21.41
N LEU A 158 -8.75 -19.05 22.54
CA LEU A 158 -8.53 -19.75 23.82
C LEU A 158 -9.71 -19.62 24.81
N ARG A 159 -10.82 -19.01 24.39
CA ARG A 159 -11.99 -18.78 25.22
C ARG A 159 -12.80 -20.05 25.44
N ILE A 160 -13.15 -20.33 26.70
CA ILE A 160 -14.00 -21.44 27.09
C ILE A 160 -15.45 -21.15 26.67
N LYS A 161 -16.03 -22.02 25.83
CA LYS A 161 -17.44 -21.95 25.44
C LYS A 161 -18.30 -22.76 26.39
N ARG A 162 -18.58 -22.23 27.58
CA ARG A 162 -19.59 -22.78 28.49
C ARG A 162 -20.93 -22.08 28.25
N SER A 163 -22.02 -22.84 28.24
CA SER A 163 -23.36 -22.25 28.23
C SER A 163 -23.56 -21.55 29.57
N LYS A 164 -23.36 -20.24 29.61
CA LYS A 164 -23.68 -19.46 30.82
C LYS A 164 -25.16 -19.70 31.14
N PRO A 165 -25.54 -19.99 32.39
CA PRO A 165 -26.95 -20.00 32.76
C PRO A 165 -27.53 -18.64 32.38
N LYS A 166 -28.74 -18.60 31.78
CA LYS A 166 -29.43 -17.38 31.35
C LYS A 166 -29.74 -16.50 32.58
N ARG A 167 -28.73 -15.82 33.11
CA ARG A 167 -28.89 -14.79 34.12
C ARG A 167 -29.38 -13.57 33.37
N ARG A 168 -30.63 -13.16 33.62
CA ARG A 168 -31.17 -11.88 33.13
C ARG A 168 -30.41 -10.77 33.86
N GLU A 169 -29.27 -10.36 33.31
CA GLU A 169 -28.58 -9.16 33.76
C GLU A 169 -29.41 -7.96 33.31
N ARG A 170 -30.12 -7.34 34.25
CA ARG A 170 -30.69 -6.00 34.06
C ARG A 170 -29.51 -5.03 34.03
N LEU A 171 -29.06 -4.68 32.83
CA LEU A 171 -28.15 -3.57 32.62
C LEU A 171 -28.81 -2.31 33.18
N SER A 172 -28.15 -1.66 34.13
CA SER A 172 -28.55 -0.34 34.63
C SER A 172 -28.58 0.65 33.46
N ASN A 173 -29.63 1.48 33.38
CA ASN A 173 -29.82 2.44 32.28
C ASN A 173 -28.60 3.35 32.06
N ARG A 174 -27.80 3.61 33.11
CA ARG A 174 -26.54 4.36 33.00
C ARG A 174 -25.47 3.62 32.20
N ASN A 175 -25.30 2.33 32.42
CA ASN A 175 -24.32 1.51 31.70
C ASN A 175 -24.73 1.31 30.23
N LEU A 176 -26.04 1.25 29.98
CA LEU A 176 -26.57 1.21 28.62
C LEU A 176 -26.31 2.53 27.87
N ALA A 177 -26.48 3.68 28.53
CA ALA A 177 -26.17 4.99 27.94
C ALA A 177 -24.67 5.13 27.59
N TYR A 178 -23.77 4.73 28.50
CA TYR A 178 -22.33 4.73 28.20
C TYR A 178 -21.96 3.77 27.07
N GLY A 179 -22.57 2.59 27.03
CA GLY A 179 -22.37 1.62 25.95
C GLY A 179 -22.81 2.15 24.58
N LEU A 180 -23.97 2.82 24.52
CA LEU A 180 -24.46 3.44 23.29
C LEU A 180 -23.57 4.59 22.83
N LEU A 181 -23.09 5.43 23.75
CA LEU A 181 -22.16 6.53 23.42
C LEU A 181 -20.80 6.02 22.95
N ALA A 182 -20.27 4.96 23.57
CA ALA A 182 -19.03 4.35 23.12
C ALA A 182 -19.20 3.71 21.73
N ALA A 183 -20.30 3.00 21.50
CA ALA A 183 -20.61 2.39 20.21
C ALA A 183 -20.79 3.44 19.10
N SER A 184 -21.48 4.55 19.38
CA SER A 184 -21.64 5.63 18.41
C SER A 184 -20.32 6.33 18.10
N GLY A 185 -19.45 6.53 19.11
CA GLY A 185 -18.10 7.06 18.91
C GLY A 185 -17.25 6.18 18.00
N ILE A 186 -17.23 4.86 18.25
CA ILE A 186 -16.50 3.89 17.42
C ILE A 186 -17.07 3.85 16.00
N ALA A 187 -18.40 3.87 15.85
CA ALA A 187 -19.05 3.90 14.54
C ALA A 187 -18.70 5.17 13.76
N ALA A 188 -18.69 6.34 14.40
CA ALA A 188 -18.33 7.60 13.78
C ALA A 188 -16.86 7.62 13.32
N ILE A 189 -15.94 7.12 14.15
CA ILE A 189 -14.51 7.05 13.82
C ILE A 189 -14.30 6.14 12.60
N THR A 190 -14.88 4.93 12.62
CA THR A 190 -14.72 3.96 11.52
C THR A 190 -15.30 4.47 10.20
N LEU A 191 -16.47 5.09 10.21
CA LEU A 191 -17.07 5.73 9.02
C LEU A 191 -16.20 6.88 8.49
N THR A 192 -15.71 7.74 9.38
CA THR A 192 -14.88 8.88 8.98
C THR A 192 -13.56 8.43 8.37
N SER A 193 -12.91 7.42 8.96
CA SER A 193 -11.70 6.82 8.41
C SER A 193 -11.94 6.18 7.04
N TYR A 194 -13.08 5.49 6.85
CA TYR A 194 -13.45 4.90 5.57
C TYR A 194 -13.64 5.98 4.48
N VAL A 195 -14.39 7.03 4.78
CA VAL A 195 -14.62 8.15 3.85
C VAL A 195 -13.31 8.86 3.51
N PHE A 196 -12.46 9.12 4.51
CA PHE A 196 -11.15 9.75 4.31
C PHE A 196 -10.25 8.92 3.38
N TRP A 197 -10.18 7.60 3.60
CA TRP A 197 -9.40 6.71 2.76
C TRP A 197 -9.88 6.72 1.31
N ASN A 198 -11.19 6.59 1.08
CA ASN A 198 -11.75 6.65 -0.27
C ASN A 198 -11.47 7.98 -0.96
N LYS A 199 -11.61 9.10 -0.24
CA LYS A 199 -11.28 10.42 -0.79
C LYS A 199 -9.81 10.51 -1.20
N MET A 200 -8.90 10.06 -0.34
CA MET A 200 -7.46 10.05 -0.64
C MET A 200 -7.14 9.20 -1.88
N THR A 201 -7.76 8.03 -2.03
CA THR A 201 -7.56 7.19 -3.22
C THR A 201 -8.08 7.85 -4.50
N LEU A 202 -9.23 8.54 -4.42
CA LEU A 202 -9.81 9.27 -5.55
C LEU A 202 -8.96 10.48 -5.93
N ASP A 203 -8.47 11.24 -4.95
CA ASP A 203 -7.60 12.40 -5.19
C ASP A 203 -6.27 11.95 -5.81
N SER A 204 -5.67 10.86 -5.33
CA SER A 204 -4.46 10.28 -5.92
C SER A 204 -4.69 9.79 -7.36
N ALA A 205 -5.82 9.11 -7.62
CA ALA A 205 -6.18 8.70 -8.97
C ALA A 205 -6.42 9.89 -9.90
N LYS A 206 -6.99 10.99 -9.38
CA LYS A 206 -7.20 12.23 -10.12
C LYS A 206 -5.88 12.91 -10.47
N GLU A 207 -4.93 13.01 -9.54
CA GLU A 207 -3.61 13.57 -9.81
C GLU A 207 -2.86 12.78 -10.90
N LEU A 208 -2.88 11.44 -10.80
CA LEU A 208 -2.24 10.57 -11.79
C LEU A 208 -2.87 10.72 -13.19
N ASN A 209 -4.20 10.80 -13.25
CA ASN A 209 -4.91 11.00 -14.51
C ASN A 209 -4.76 12.43 -15.05
N GLN A 210 -4.61 13.44 -14.19
CA GLN A 210 -4.45 14.83 -14.63
C GLN A 210 -3.14 15.02 -15.40
N ALA A 211 -2.06 14.35 -15.00
CA ALA A 211 -0.81 14.34 -15.77
C ALA A 211 -1.01 13.74 -17.18
N GLN A 212 -1.68 12.58 -17.28
CA GLN A 212 -1.97 11.94 -18.57
C GLN A 212 -2.91 12.77 -19.45
N VAL A 213 -3.93 13.39 -18.85
CA VAL A 213 -4.86 14.27 -19.56
C VAL A 213 -4.12 15.50 -20.10
N ASN A 214 -3.30 16.15 -19.28
CA ASN A 214 -2.51 17.30 -19.72
C ASN A 214 -1.55 16.91 -20.86
N GLU A 215 -0.85 15.78 -20.74
CA GLU A 215 0.02 15.28 -21.82
C GLU A 215 -0.77 15.05 -23.12
N SER A 216 -1.98 14.48 -23.03
CA SER A 216 -2.83 14.26 -24.20
C SER A 216 -3.34 15.57 -24.83
N ILE A 217 -3.64 16.59 -24.02
CA ILE A 217 -4.05 17.92 -24.48
C ILE A 217 -2.88 18.60 -25.20
N ASP A 218 -1.67 18.51 -24.66
CA ASP A 218 -0.48 19.10 -25.26
C ASP A 218 -0.12 18.41 -26.59
N LYS A 219 -0.17 17.07 -26.65
CA LYS A 219 -0.02 16.33 -27.91
C LYS A 219 -1.06 16.74 -28.96
N ARG A 220 -2.32 16.93 -28.56
CA ARG A 220 -3.38 17.37 -29.46
C ARG A 220 -3.17 18.79 -29.96
N ARG A 221 -2.69 19.71 -29.09
CA ARG A 221 -2.30 21.07 -29.51
C ARG A 221 -1.16 21.05 -30.51
N GLN A 222 -0.11 20.29 -30.24
CA GLN A 222 1.03 20.16 -31.16
C GLN A 222 0.60 19.63 -32.53
N TYR A 223 -0.24 18.58 -32.55
CA TYR A 223 -0.77 18.03 -33.78
C TYR A 223 -1.63 19.04 -34.54
N ASN A 224 -2.55 19.74 -33.86
CA ASN A 224 -3.37 20.78 -34.49
C ASN A 224 -2.50 21.91 -35.09
N ASN A 225 -1.46 22.37 -34.38
CA ASN A 225 -0.54 23.37 -34.90
C ASN A 225 0.22 22.90 -36.15
N GLN A 226 0.55 21.61 -36.24
CA GLN A 226 1.16 21.01 -37.44
C GLN A 226 0.16 20.97 -38.60
N VAL A 227 -1.09 20.57 -38.34
CA VAL A 227 -2.16 20.57 -39.34
C VAL A 227 -2.41 21.99 -39.87
N ASP A 228 -2.48 22.97 -38.98
CA ASP A 228 -2.67 24.37 -39.36
C ASP A 228 -1.49 24.89 -40.19
N SER A 229 -0.25 24.59 -39.78
CA SER A 229 0.96 24.94 -40.56
C SER A 229 0.95 24.33 -41.97
N VAL A 230 0.52 23.07 -42.11
CA VAL A 230 0.41 22.41 -43.42
C VAL A 230 -0.68 23.05 -44.26
N LYS A 231 -1.83 23.38 -43.66
CA LYS A 231 -2.93 24.06 -44.35
C LYS A 231 -2.51 25.46 -44.83
N GLU A 232 -1.82 26.22 -43.98
CA GLU A 232 -1.25 27.53 -44.33
C GLU A 232 -0.23 27.39 -45.48
N LEU A 233 0.66 26.40 -45.45
CA LEU A 233 1.60 26.14 -46.54
C LEU A 233 0.91 25.78 -47.85
N GLN A 234 -0.09 24.90 -47.80
CA GLN A 234 -0.89 24.54 -48.98
C GLN A 234 -1.59 25.76 -49.57
N GLN A 235 -2.17 26.61 -48.72
CA GLN A 235 -2.82 27.84 -49.15
C GLN A 235 -1.81 28.83 -49.75
N PHE A 236 -0.66 29.02 -49.10
CA PHE A 236 0.41 29.86 -49.62
C PHE A 236 0.91 29.40 -51.01
N LEU A 237 1.11 28.09 -51.19
CA LEU A 237 1.53 27.52 -52.48
C LEU A 237 0.43 27.61 -53.54
N ALA A 238 -0.85 27.52 -53.16
CA ALA A 238 -1.97 27.72 -54.07
C ALA A 238 -2.09 29.18 -54.53
N ASP A 239 -1.92 30.12 -53.61
CA ASP A 239 -1.97 31.56 -53.89
C ASP A 239 -0.70 32.03 -54.64
N ASN A 240 0.42 31.33 -54.46
CA ASN A 240 1.72 31.64 -55.07
C ASN A 240 2.30 30.42 -55.80
N PRO A 241 1.72 30.00 -56.94
CA PRO A 241 2.14 28.80 -57.67
C PRO A 241 3.59 28.89 -58.22
N ASN A 242 4.16 30.11 -58.28
CA ASN A 242 5.55 30.32 -58.66
C ASN A 242 6.29 31.18 -57.62
N VAL A 243 6.71 30.53 -56.54
CA VAL A 243 7.47 31.13 -55.43
C VAL A 243 8.80 31.74 -55.91
N LEU A 244 9.40 31.20 -56.98
CA LEU A 244 10.64 31.72 -57.56
C LEU A 244 10.45 33.11 -58.16
N ASN A 245 9.28 33.41 -58.74
CA ASN A 245 8.99 34.76 -59.25
C ASN A 245 8.91 35.79 -58.13
N LYS A 246 8.38 35.42 -56.95
CA LYS A 246 8.35 36.29 -55.77
C LYS A 246 9.74 36.54 -55.20
N LEU A 247 10.60 35.52 -55.21
CA LEU A 247 12.00 35.65 -54.83
C LEU A 247 12.79 36.52 -55.81
N ALA A 248 12.55 36.38 -57.12
CA ALA A 248 13.16 37.22 -58.14
C ALA A 248 12.72 38.70 -58.05
N GLY A 249 11.56 38.97 -57.46
CA GLY A 249 11.06 40.32 -57.18
C GLY A 249 11.75 41.02 -56.00
N LEU A 250 12.53 40.30 -55.19
CA LEU A 250 13.39 40.90 -54.18
C LEU A 250 14.55 41.57 -54.93
N GLN A 251 14.53 42.90 -55.03
CA GLN A 251 15.53 43.70 -55.74
C GLN A 251 16.84 43.76 -54.93
N LEU A 252 17.48 42.62 -54.79
CA LEU A 252 18.71 42.44 -54.03
C LEU A 252 19.90 42.94 -54.86
N ASN A 253 20.76 43.76 -54.26
CA ASN A 253 22.01 44.15 -54.90
C ASN A 253 23.08 43.07 -54.63
N VAL A 254 23.08 42.01 -55.45
CA VAL A 254 23.67 40.68 -55.17
C VAL A 254 25.21 40.59 -55.33
N ARG A 255 25.96 41.69 -55.27
CA ARG A 255 27.40 41.61 -55.59
C ARG A 255 28.23 40.87 -54.54
N ASP A 256 27.77 40.83 -53.29
CA ASP A 256 28.53 40.31 -52.14
C ASP A 256 27.73 39.34 -51.24
N VAL A 257 26.65 38.74 -51.76
CA VAL A 257 25.73 37.87 -50.99
C VAL A 257 25.64 36.49 -51.64
N LEU A 258 25.96 35.46 -50.86
CA LEU A 258 25.81 34.06 -51.24
C LEU A 258 24.66 33.43 -50.47
N PHE A 259 23.61 32.99 -51.18
CA PHE A 259 22.54 32.18 -50.60
C PHE A 259 22.91 30.70 -50.63
N GLU A 260 22.95 30.07 -49.46
CA GLU A 260 23.26 28.64 -49.31
C GLU A 260 22.01 27.78 -49.35
N ARG A 261 20.91 28.28 -48.77
CA ARG A 261 19.64 27.55 -48.70
C ARG A 261 18.46 28.50 -48.71
N VAL A 262 17.45 28.11 -49.47
CA VAL A 262 16.15 28.78 -49.55
C VAL A 262 15.09 27.75 -49.17
N THR A 263 14.40 27.96 -48.05
CA THR A 263 13.37 27.04 -47.54
C THR A 263 12.01 27.71 -47.60
N VAL A 264 11.03 27.06 -48.22
CA VAL A 264 9.65 27.59 -48.21
C VAL A 264 9.00 27.28 -46.86
N ILE A 265 8.38 28.28 -46.26
CA ILE A 265 7.67 28.21 -44.97
C ILE A 265 6.18 28.57 -45.18
N PRO A 266 5.27 28.26 -44.24
CA PRO A 266 3.83 28.39 -44.46
C PRO A 266 3.32 29.77 -44.90
N LYS A 267 4.08 30.85 -44.67
CA LYS A 267 3.70 32.23 -45.04
C LYS A 267 4.72 32.94 -45.92
N GLY A 268 5.73 32.23 -46.44
CA GLY A 268 6.81 32.85 -47.20
C GLY A 268 8.05 31.97 -47.32
N VAL A 269 9.23 32.55 -47.12
CA VAL A 269 10.52 31.87 -47.34
C VAL A 269 11.55 32.25 -46.28
N GLU A 270 12.34 31.27 -45.87
CA GLU A 270 13.56 31.45 -45.08
C GLU A 270 14.79 31.42 -45.99
N LEU A 271 15.57 32.49 -45.95
CA LEU A 271 16.80 32.69 -46.71
C LEU A 271 18.00 32.54 -45.78
N ARG A 272 18.85 31.56 -46.06
CA ARG A 272 20.11 31.33 -45.33
C ARG A 272 21.30 31.53 -46.24
N GLY A 273 22.29 32.27 -45.76
CA GLY A 273 23.46 32.60 -46.56
C GLY A 273 24.56 33.31 -45.80
N VAL A 274 25.55 33.78 -46.56
CA VAL A 274 26.70 34.55 -46.09
C VAL A 274 26.82 35.80 -46.95
N THR A 275 27.08 36.94 -46.31
CA THR A 275 27.34 38.21 -46.99
C THR A 275 28.71 38.75 -46.59
N VAL A 276 29.47 39.30 -47.54
CA VAL A 276 30.73 40.01 -47.23
C VAL A 276 30.43 41.42 -46.71
N GLY A 277 29.27 41.98 -47.08
CA GLY A 277 28.74 43.22 -46.50
C GLY A 277 28.00 43.01 -45.18
N SER A 278 27.19 43.98 -44.79
CA SER A 278 26.36 43.94 -43.57
C SER A 278 25.07 43.15 -43.81
N ALA A 279 24.82 42.11 -43.00
CA ALA A 279 23.57 41.35 -43.02
C ALA A 279 22.36 42.24 -42.66
N THR A 280 22.59 43.29 -41.87
CA THR A 280 21.56 44.26 -41.48
C THR A 280 21.13 45.11 -42.67
N ASP A 281 22.06 45.47 -43.55
CA ASP A 281 21.73 46.25 -44.76
C ASP A 281 21.02 45.39 -45.79
N LEU A 282 21.36 44.10 -45.87
CA LEU A 282 20.60 43.11 -46.64
C LEU A 282 19.15 42.99 -46.15
N LEU A 283 18.93 42.90 -44.83
CA LEU A 283 17.60 42.85 -44.25
C LEU A 283 16.80 44.11 -44.60
N LYS A 284 17.40 45.30 -44.50
CA LYS A 284 16.74 46.56 -44.89
C LYS A 284 16.29 46.56 -46.35
N GLN A 285 17.12 46.06 -47.26
CA GLN A 285 16.76 45.94 -48.68
C GLN A 285 15.58 44.99 -48.90
N ILE A 286 15.56 43.86 -48.20
CA ILE A 286 14.47 42.87 -48.26
C ILE A 286 13.16 43.49 -47.73
N VAL A 287 13.20 44.16 -46.58
CA VAL A 287 12.03 44.83 -45.99
C VAL A 287 11.49 45.94 -46.92
N SER A 288 12.37 46.59 -47.68
CA SER A 288 12.00 47.68 -48.58
C SER A 288 11.44 47.19 -49.93
N SER A 289 11.45 45.88 -50.19
CA SER A 289 10.98 45.30 -51.45
C SER A 289 9.45 45.27 -51.53
N PRO A 290 8.84 45.65 -52.67
CA PRO A 290 7.39 45.68 -52.82
C PRO A 290 6.79 44.27 -52.71
N GLY A 291 5.79 44.12 -51.84
CA GLY A 291 5.08 42.86 -51.60
C GLY A 291 5.57 42.06 -50.39
N VAL A 292 6.64 42.50 -49.71
CA VAL A 292 7.06 41.95 -48.41
C VAL A 292 6.20 42.57 -47.30
N LYS A 293 5.55 41.73 -46.50
CA LYS A 293 4.77 42.15 -45.32
C LYS A 293 5.67 42.34 -44.11
N GLU A 294 6.56 41.39 -43.89
CA GLU A 294 7.49 41.36 -42.76
C GLU A 294 8.76 40.62 -43.19
N ALA A 295 9.92 41.09 -42.76
CA ALA A 295 11.15 40.31 -42.80
C ALA A 295 11.95 40.53 -41.51
N LYS A 296 12.55 39.46 -40.98
CA LYS A 296 13.30 39.48 -39.73
C LYS A 296 14.41 38.44 -39.73
N PHE A 297 15.37 38.59 -38.83
CA PHE A 297 16.33 37.52 -38.57
C PHE A 297 15.65 36.39 -37.76
N SER A 298 15.69 35.16 -38.28
CA SER A 298 15.22 33.97 -37.55
C SER A 298 16.31 33.37 -36.65
N GLY A 299 17.56 33.80 -36.81
CA GLY A 299 18.69 33.40 -35.98
C GLY A 299 19.72 34.51 -35.80
N PRO A 300 20.68 34.35 -34.87
CA PRO A 300 21.73 35.35 -34.64
C PRO A 300 22.62 35.50 -35.86
N VAL A 301 23.05 36.74 -36.15
CA VAL A 301 24.03 37.02 -37.20
C VAL A 301 25.43 36.65 -36.68
N ILE A 302 26.14 35.78 -37.39
CA ILE A 302 27.44 35.26 -36.95
C ILE A 302 28.55 35.76 -37.88
N LYS A 303 29.55 36.46 -37.32
CA LYS A 303 30.74 36.87 -38.06
C LYS A 303 31.66 35.66 -38.29
N GLN A 304 31.96 35.37 -39.55
CA GLN A 304 32.88 34.31 -39.95
C GLN A 304 34.33 34.80 -39.93
N LYS A 305 35.26 33.90 -39.62
CA LYS A 305 36.71 34.19 -39.56
C LYS A 305 37.28 34.67 -40.91
N ALA A 306 36.62 34.37 -42.02
CA ALA A 306 37.01 34.78 -43.37
C ALA A 306 36.54 36.19 -43.78
N GLY A 307 35.87 36.94 -42.89
CA GLY A 307 35.49 38.34 -43.14
C GLY A 307 34.08 38.57 -43.69
N GLY A 308 33.12 37.67 -43.43
CA GLY A 308 31.71 37.82 -43.79
C GLY A 308 30.74 37.57 -42.63
N GLU A 309 29.47 37.91 -42.81
CA GLU A 309 28.37 37.68 -41.86
C GLU A 309 27.44 36.58 -42.37
N ALA A 310 27.28 35.51 -41.59
CA ALA A 310 26.28 34.49 -41.83
C ALA A 310 24.93 34.94 -41.27
N PHE A 311 23.87 34.77 -42.05
CA PHE A 311 22.52 35.22 -41.71
C PHE A 311 21.47 34.13 -41.98
N THR A 312 20.35 34.25 -41.27
CA THR A 312 19.11 33.54 -41.58
C THR A 312 17.97 34.56 -41.50
N ILE A 313 17.34 34.86 -42.62
CA ILE A 313 16.28 35.87 -42.75
C ILE A 313 14.98 35.17 -43.13
N GLU A 314 13.95 35.36 -42.31
CA GLU A 314 12.59 34.96 -42.61
C GLU A 314 11.88 36.10 -43.34
N VAL A 315 11.25 35.80 -44.48
CA VAL A 315 10.51 36.75 -45.31
C VAL A 315 9.07 36.27 -45.45
N VAL A 316 8.13 37.12 -45.08
CA VAL A 316 6.69 36.89 -45.15
C VAL A 316 6.10 37.82 -46.20
N TRP A 317 5.35 37.27 -47.16
CA TRP A 317 4.67 38.05 -48.19
C TRP A 317 3.21 38.33 -47.82
N LEU A 318 2.63 39.37 -48.44
CA LEU A 318 1.20 39.69 -48.34
C LEU A 318 0.32 38.65 -49.03
#